data_AF-A0A9Y2JI59-F1
#
_entry.id   AF-A0A9Y2JI59-F1
#
_cell.length_a   1.000
_cell.length_b   1.000
_cell.length_c   1.000
_cell.angle_alpha   90.00
_cell.angle_beta   90.00
_cell.angle_gamma   90.00
#
_symmetry.space_group_name_H-M   'P 1'
#
loop_
_entity.id
_entity.type
_entity.pdbx_description
1 polymer ?
#
loop_
_entity_poly.entity_id
_entity_poly.type
_entity_poly.pdbx_seq_one_letter_code
_entity_poly.pdbx_strand_id
1 'polypeptide(L)'
;MTTATTSPQTTLVHSYFYLRRAIGLIGLALPVVLIAGKQVFQGGDLAGSLSAYYYTDLRNVLVGSMCAAGVFLLAYYGHDFVDNVASTVAGLGAIGLALFPTTPGQDVSAWDRTSGVLHLVFAATFFLMLAYFCLRLFPHDGEQPPGAGVAYRVCGGVILACLVLIALTSSLRLVPDLHPALWLESVAVWAFGVAWLLKGQTLTPKSVP
;
A
#
# COMPACT_ATOMS: atom_id res chain seq x y z
N MET A 1 10.63 -8.49 -42.74
CA MET A 1 10.84 -8.07 -41.34
C MET A 1 9.92 -6.89 -41.10
N THR A 2 8.68 -7.15 -40.65
CA THR A 2 7.65 -6.13 -40.43
C THR A 2 7.88 -5.49 -39.08
N THR A 3 8.47 -4.30 -39.07
CA THR A 3 8.53 -3.41 -37.91
C THR A 3 7.10 -2.98 -37.60
N ALA A 4 6.45 -3.65 -36.65
CA ALA A 4 5.15 -3.23 -36.15
C ALA A 4 5.32 -1.87 -35.46
N THR A 5 4.86 -0.80 -36.10
CA THR A 5 4.79 0.53 -35.50
C THR A 5 3.68 0.51 -34.45
N THR A 6 4.04 0.33 -33.19
CA THR A 6 3.12 0.40 -32.05
C THR A 6 2.47 1.80 -32.04
N SER A 7 1.13 1.86 -32.08
CA SER A 7 0.43 3.14 -32.03
C SER A 7 0.65 3.82 -30.66
N PRO A 8 0.67 5.15 -30.56
CA PRO A 8 0.84 5.86 -29.28
C PRO A 8 -0.16 5.42 -28.21
N GLN A 9 -1.39 5.09 -28.62
CA GLN A 9 -2.46 4.59 -27.74
C GLN A 9 -2.08 3.25 -27.10
N THR A 10 -1.53 2.32 -27.89
CA THR A 10 -1.08 1.00 -27.40
C THR A 10 0.03 1.15 -26.35
N THR A 11 0.98 2.07 -26.56
CA THR A 11 2.06 2.33 -25.59
C THR A 11 1.55 2.91 -24.28
N LEU A 12 0.62 3.86 -24.32
CA LEU A 12 0.01 4.46 -23.11
C LEU A 12 -0.71 3.41 -22.26
N VAL A 13 -1.44 2.52 -22.92
CA VAL A 13 -2.17 1.43 -22.28
C VAL A 13 -1.22 0.45 -21.57
N HIS A 14 -0.10 0.08 -22.19
CA HIS A 14 0.90 -0.78 -21.57
C HIS A 14 1.57 -0.13 -20.36
N SER A 15 1.94 1.15 -20.45
CA SER A 15 2.51 1.90 -19.33
C SER A 15 1.56 1.93 -18.12
N TYR A 16 0.26 2.05 -18.38
CA TYR A 16 -0.76 2.09 -17.34
C TYR A 16 -0.93 0.73 -16.61
N PHE A 17 -0.90 -0.38 -17.34
CA PHE A 17 -0.85 -1.71 -16.72
C PHE A 17 0.40 -1.92 -15.89
N TYR A 18 1.55 -1.50 -16.42
CA TYR A 18 2.81 -1.61 -15.73
C TYR A 18 2.78 -0.83 -14.40
N LEU A 19 2.21 0.38 -14.42
CA LEU A 19 2.01 1.20 -13.22
C LEU A 19 1.21 0.46 -12.13
N ARG A 20 0.02 -0.05 -12.49
CA ARG A 20 -0.86 -0.79 -11.57
C ARG A 20 -0.16 -2.04 -11.01
N ARG A 21 0.53 -2.79 -11.87
CA ARG A 21 1.28 -3.98 -11.48
C ARG A 21 2.46 -3.64 -10.57
N ALA A 22 3.18 -2.56 -10.84
CA ALA A 22 4.29 -2.11 -10.00
C ALA A 22 3.82 -1.77 -8.59
N ILE A 23 2.68 -1.06 -8.45
CA ILE A 23 2.06 -0.78 -7.15
C ILE A 23 1.75 -2.09 -6.39
N GLY A 24 1.11 -3.05 -7.06
CA GLY A 24 0.79 -4.34 -6.46
C GLY A 24 2.02 -5.17 -6.06
N LEU A 25 3.05 -5.19 -6.91
CA LEU A 25 4.32 -5.89 -6.65
C LEU A 25 5.07 -5.28 -5.47
N ILE A 26 5.11 -3.94 -5.36
CA ILE A 26 5.70 -3.27 -4.20
C ILE A 26 4.97 -3.70 -2.93
N GLY A 27 3.63 -3.69 -2.93
CA GLY A 27 2.83 -4.14 -1.79
C GLY A 27 3.14 -5.59 -1.40
N LEU A 28 3.18 -6.52 -2.36
CA LEU A 28 3.47 -7.92 -2.05
C LEU A 28 4.90 -8.14 -1.53
N ALA A 29 5.88 -7.49 -2.15
CA ALA A 29 7.29 -7.70 -1.85
C ALA A 29 7.69 -7.04 -0.53
N LEU A 30 7.16 -5.85 -0.22
CA LEU A 30 7.67 -5.02 0.88
C LEU A 30 7.70 -5.73 2.24
N PRO A 31 6.62 -6.38 2.74
CA PRO A 31 6.67 -7.08 4.02
C PRO A 31 7.71 -8.21 4.03
N VAL A 32 7.81 -8.97 2.94
CA VAL A 32 8.75 -10.10 2.82
C VAL A 32 10.19 -9.59 2.84
N VAL A 33 10.49 -8.55 2.06
CA VAL A 33 11.83 -7.97 1.96
C VAL A 33 12.28 -7.37 3.29
N LEU A 34 11.38 -6.68 4.01
CA LEU A 34 11.73 -6.12 5.33
C LEU A 34 12.00 -7.23 6.34
N ILE A 35 11.07 -8.18 6.50
CA ILE A 35 11.17 -9.25 7.49
C ILE A 35 12.38 -10.15 7.21
N ALA A 36 12.47 -10.70 5.99
CA ALA A 36 13.58 -11.58 5.63
C ALA A 36 14.90 -10.81 5.55
N GLY A 37 14.90 -9.60 5.01
CA GLY A 37 16.10 -8.77 4.87
C GLY A 37 16.74 -8.46 6.23
N LYS A 38 15.96 -8.08 7.23
CA LYS A 38 16.50 -7.88 8.59
C LYS A 38 17.10 -9.17 9.14
N GLN A 39 16.40 -10.30 9.00
CA GLN A 39 16.89 -11.59 9.51
C GLN A 39 18.21 -12.03 8.84
N VAL A 40 18.39 -11.76 7.54
CA VAL A 40 19.60 -12.14 6.81
C VAL A 40 20.76 -11.18 7.03
N PHE A 41 20.52 -9.86 7.04
CA PHE A 41 21.60 -8.87 7.02
C PHE A 41 21.94 -8.29 8.40
N GLN A 42 20.98 -8.24 9.33
CA GLN A 42 21.17 -7.60 10.63
C GLN A 42 21.00 -8.59 11.81
N GLY A 43 20.14 -9.60 11.67
CA GLY A 43 19.77 -10.53 12.73
C GLY A 43 18.91 -9.89 13.83
N GLY A 44 18.81 -10.58 14.98
CA GLY A 44 18.06 -10.15 16.15
C GLY A 44 16.53 -10.17 16.00
N ASP A 45 15.83 -9.66 17.01
CA ASP A 45 14.38 -9.74 17.12
C ASP A 45 13.64 -8.98 16.01
N LEU A 46 12.44 -9.42 15.65
CA LEU A 46 11.61 -8.73 14.67
C LEU A 46 11.23 -7.34 15.16
N ALA A 47 11.11 -6.37 14.24
CA ALA A 47 10.58 -5.06 14.59
C ALA A 47 9.07 -5.16 14.83
N GLY A 48 8.53 -4.37 15.79
CA GLY A 48 7.14 -4.50 16.23
C GLY A 48 6.07 -4.14 15.20
N SER A 49 6.45 -3.47 14.11
CA SER A 49 5.59 -3.07 12.98
C SER A 49 6.43 -2.94 11.70
N LEU A 50 5.80 -2.87 10.52
CA LEU A 50 6.50 -2.56 9.27
C LEU A 50 7.17 -1.19 9.34
N SER A 51 6.51 -0.20 9.93
CA SER A 51 7.08 1.15 10.10
C SER A 51 8.27 1.18 11.06
N ALA A 52 8.37 0.24 12.01
CA ALA A 52 9.51 0.16 12.93
C ALA A 52 10.82 -0.23 12.20
N TYR A 53 10.75 -0.80 11.00
CA TYR A 53 11.93 -1.02 10.14
C TYR A 53 12.61 0.29 9.72
N TYR A 54 11.98 1.45 9.93
CA TYR A 54 12.62 2.76 9.79
C TYR A 54 13.88 2.90 10.66
N TYR A 55 13.92 2.23 11.82
CA TYR A 55 15.06 2.27 12.75
C TYR A 55 16.03 1.10 12.58
N THR A 56 15.98 0.43 11.42
CA THR A 56 16.87 -0.69 11.05
C THR A 56 17.66 -0.33 9.80
N ASP A 57 18.60 -1.19 9.40
CA ASP A 57 19.37 -1.00 8.15
C ASP A 57 18.48 -1.06 6.90
N LEU A 58 17.23 -1.51 7.04
CA LEU A 58 16.23 -1.63 5.97
C LEU A 58 15.42 -0.33 5.79
N ARG A 59 15.72 0.74 6.53
CA ARG A 59 15.06 2.06 6.42
C ARG A 59 14.89 2.52 4.99
N ASN A 60 15.97 2.48 4.21
CA ASN A 60 15.97 2.98 2.83
C ASN A 60 15.09 2.14 1.91
N VAL A 61 14.92 0.84 2.20
CA VAL A 61 14.01 -0.03 1.47
C VAL A 61 12.56 0.34 1.77
N LEU A 62 12.23 0.55 3.05
CA LEU A 62 10.90 1.00 3.48
C LEU A 62 10.55 2.35 2.84
N VAL A 63 11.40 3.36 3.04
CA VAL A 63 11.18 4.73 2.54
C VAL A 63 11.13 4.75 1.01
N GLY A 64 12.08 4.09 0.34
CA GLY A 64 12.13 4.04 -1.12
C GLY A 64 10.90 3.37 -1.73
N SER A 65 10.44 2.26 -1.15
CA SER A 65 9.26 1.54 -1.63
C SER A 65 7.98 2.35 -1.45
N MET A 66 7.83 3.01 -0.30
CA MET A 66 6.67 3.86 -0.02
C MET A 66 6.64 5.12 -0.90
N CYS A 67 7.79 5.74 -1.14
CA CYS A 67 7.91 6.85 -2.09
C CYS A 67 7.56 6.41 -3.53
N ALA A 68 8.07 5.25 -3.96
CA ALA A 68 7.76 4.71 -5.29
C ALA A 68 6.26 4.38 -5.43
N ALA A 69 5.67 3.69 -4.45
CA ALA A 69 4.24 3.42 -4.44
C ALA A 69 3.41 4.73 -4.45
N GLY A 70 3.83 5.73 -3.67
CA GLY A 70 3.16 7.02 -3.61
C GLY A 70 3.21 7.78 -4.93
N VAL A 71 4.36 7.86 -5.59
CA VAL A 71 4.50 8.47 -6.92
C VAL A 71 3.69 7.70 -7.96
N PHE A 72 3.66 6.38 -7.91
CA PHE A 72 2.84 5.59 -8.83
C PHE A 72 1.34 5.79 -8.61
N LEU A 73 0.90 5.97 -7.36
CA LEU A 73 -0.47 6.35 -7.05
C LEU A 73 -0.80 7.78 -7.52
N LEU A 74 0.12 8.73 -7.41
CA LEU A 74 -0.07 10.08 -7.97
C LEU A 74 -0.16 10.08 -9.49
N ALA A 75 0.59 9.19 -10.15
CA ALA A 75 0.52 8.99 -11.60
C ALA A 75 -0.67 8.13 -12.05
N TYR A 76 -1.42 7.53 -11.10
CA TYR A 76 -2.60 6.74 -11.42
C TYR A 76 -3.73 7.66 -11.85
N TYR A 77 -4.02 7.64 -13.15
CA TYR A 77 -5.22 8.28 -13.69
C TYR A 77 -6.38 7.30 -13.62
N GLY A 78 -7.37 7.58 -12.77
CA GLY A 78 -8.61 6.82 -12.68
C GLY A 78 -9.63 7.25 -13.72
N HIS A 79 -10.80 6.59 -13.73
CA HIS A 79 -11.82 6.86 -14.74
C HIS A 79 -12.53 8.19 -14.48
N ASP A 80 -12.81 8.45 -13.20
CA ASP A 80 -13.59 9.61 -12.74
C ASP A 80 -12.76 10.50 -11.79
N PHE A 81 -13.24 11.73 -11.55
CA PHE A 81 -12.62 12.68 -10.63
C PHE A 81 -12.39 12.10 -9.22
N VAL A 82 -13.33 11.27 -8.75
CA VAL A 82 -13.24 10.62 -7.43
C VAL A 82 -12.02 9.69 -7.36
N ASP A 83 -11.73 8.95 -8.42
CA ASP A 83 -10.57 8.06 -8.47
C ASP A 83 -9.25 8.84 -8.45
N ASN A 84 -9.21 9.99 -9.13
CA ASN A 84 -8.04 10.86 -9.17
C ASN A 84 -7.78 11.51 -7.80
N VAL A 85 -8.84 11.95 -7.11
CA VAL A 85 -8.70 12.47 -5.74
C VAL A 85 -8.28 11.36 -4.78
N ALA A 86 -8.92 10.18 -4.84
CA ALA A 86 -8.59 9.06 -3.96
C ALA A 86 -7.14 8.59 -4.14
N SER A 87 -6.66 8.52 -5.39
CA SER A 87 -5.28 8.10 -5.68
C SER A 87 -4.28 9.15 -5.25
N THR A 88 -4.60 10.44 -5.42
CA THR A 88 -3.78 11.55 -4.94
C THR A 88 -3.64 11.52 -3.43
N VAL A 89 -4.76 11.38 -2.70
CA VAL A 89 -4.77 11.31 -1.23
C VAL A 89 -3.99 10.08 -0.75
N ALA A 90 -4.17 8.92 -1.39
CA ALA A 90 -3.40 7.72 -1.07
C ALA A 90 -1.90 7.92 -1.33
N GLY A 91 -1.54 8.52 -2.46
CA GLY A 91 -0.14 8.77 -2.84
C GLY A 91 0.56 9.73 -1.90
N LEU A 92 -0.11 10.82 -1.50
CA LEU A 92 0.39 11.74 -0.48
C LEU A 92 0.47 11.07 0.90
N GLY A 93 -0.47 10.18 1.24
CA GLY A 93 -0.41 9.33 2.43
C GLY A 93 0.84 8.44 2.47
N ALA A 94 1.11 7.75 1.36
CA ALA A 94 2.28 6.89 1.20
C ALA A 94 3.61 7.66 1.32
N ILE A 95 3.72 8.81 0.67
CA ILE A 95 4.93 9.65 0.76
C ILE A 95 5.06 10.24 2.17
N GLY A 96 3.97 10.76 2.73
CA GLY A 96 3.97 11.36 4.06
C GLY A 96 4.44 10.39 5.14
N LEU A 97 3.90 9.17 5.19
CA LEU A 97 4.32 8.17 6.18
C LEU A 97 5.79 7.73 5.99
N ALA A 98 6.33 7.83 4.77
CA ALA A 98 7.73 7.54 4.49
C ALA A 98 8.67 8.64 5.00
N LEU A 99 8.25 9.90 4.90
CA LEU A 99 9.06 11.06 5.29
C LEU A 99 9.05 11.31 6.79
N PHE A 100 7.91 11.07 7.46
CA PHE A 100 7.80 11.21 8.90
C PHE A 100 8.02 9.85 9.59
N PRO A 101 9.11 9.64 10.34
CA PRO A 101 9.29 8.41 11.11
C PRO A 101 8.18 8.17 12.14
N THR A 102 7.86 6.90 12.36
CA THR A 102 7.05 6.46 13.51
C THR A 102 7.79 6.71 14.83
N THR A 103 7.09 6.76 15.96
CA THR A 103 7.73 7.03 17.27
C THR A 103 8.76 5.93 17.60
N PRO A 104 10.00 6.29 17.99
CA PRO A 104 11.01 5.32 18.41
C PRO A 104 10.64 4.67 19.74
N GLY A 105 11.20 3.49 20.01
CA GLY A 105 10.92 2.73 21.24
C GLY A 105 11.59 3.28 22.51
N GLN A 106 12.63 4.11 22.36
CA GLN A 106 13.45 4.65 23.44
C GLN A 106 13.91 6.08 23.10
N ASP A 107 14.31 6.85 24.12
CA ASP A 107 14.84 8.22 24.01
C ASP A 107 13.97 9.19 23.18
N VAL A 108 12.66 9.17 23.45
CA VAL A 108 11.66 9.89 22.65
C VAL A 108 11.69 11.40 22.89
N SER A 109 12.14 12.17 21.90
CA SER A 109 12.11 13.63 21.91
C SER A 109 10.71 14.20 21.60
N ALA A 110 10.52 15.50 21.77
CA ALA A 110 9.28 16.18 21.38
C ALA A 110 9.02 16.13 19.87
N TRP A 111 10.09 16.18 19.06
CA TRP A 111 9.99 16.03 17.61
C TRP A 111 9.56 14.62 17.23
N ASP A 112 10.10 13.59 17.90
CA ASP A 112 9.75 12.19 17.61
C ASP A 112 8.27 11.91 17.85
N ARG A 113 7.67 12.50 18.90
CA ARG A 113 6.21 12.37 19.14
C ARG A 113 5.41 13.02 18.04
N THR A 114 5.79 14.24 17.65
CA THR A 114 5.11 14.97 16.57
C THR A 114 5.22 14.21 15.25
N SER A 115 6.43 13.74 14.92
CA SER A 115 6.67 12.91 13.74
C SER A 115 5.86 11.63 13.77
N GLY A 116 5.81 10.93 14.91
CA GLY A 116 5.02 9.71 15.07
C GLY A 116 3.52 9.93 14.89
N VAL A 117 2.98 11.07 15.34
CA VAL A 117 1.58 11.46 15.08
C VAL A 117 1.37 11.73 13.59
N LEU A 118 2.25 12.48 12.95
CA LEU A 118 2.18 12.74 11.51
C LEU A 118 2.23 11.43 10.72
N HIS A 119 3.18 10.55 11.05
CA HIS A 119 3.32 9.22 10.48
C HIS A 119 2.00 8.44 10.59
N LEU A 120 1.41 8.38 11.78
CA LEU A 120 0.16 7.66 12.01
C LEU A 120 -1.00 8.24 11.19
N VAL A 121 -1.12 9.57 11.09
CA VAL A 121 -2.15 10.23 10.28
C VAL A 121 -1.99 9.88 8.80
N PHE A 122 -0.77 9.95 8.27
CA PHE A 122 -0.50 9.59 6.88
C PHE A 122 -0.70 8.09 6.62
N ALA A 123 -0.28 7.22 7.54
CA ALA A 123 -0.48 5.77 7.44
C ALA A 123 -1.97 5.41 7.47
N ALA A 124 -2.74 5.97 8.41
CA ALA A 124 -4.18 5.78 8.48
C ALA A 124 -4.86 6.26 7.19
N THR A 125 -4.47 7.45 6.69
CA THR A 125 -4.97 7.99 5.42
C THR A 125 -4.68 7.05 4.25
N PHE A 126 -3.43 6.57 4.16
CA PHE A 126 -3.01 5.62 3.13
C PHE A 126 -3.87 4.35 3.17
N PHE A 127 -3.88 3.61 4.28
CA PHE A 127 -4.60 2.34 4.39
C PHE A 127 -6.12 2.49 4.23
N LEU A 128 -6.72 3.57 4.74
CA LEU A 128 -8.15 3.83 4.55
C LEU A 128 -8.48 4.12 3.09
N MET A 129 -7.64 4.85 2.36
CA MET A 129 -7.81 5.01 0.92
C MET A 129 -7.64 3.69 0.18
N LEU A 130 -6.72 2.82 0.58
CA LEU A 130 -6.58 1.49 -0.02
C LEU A 130 -7.83 0.62 0.18
N ALA A 131 -8.39 0.63 1.39
CA ALA A 131 -9.66 -0.03 1.67
C ALA A 131 -10.80 0.57 0.81
N TYR A 132 -10.84 1.89 0.69
CA TYR A 132 -11.82 2.60 -0.14
C TYR A 132 -11.72 2.21 -1.61
N PHE A 133 -10.50 2.12 -2.18
CA PHE A 133 -10.27 1.59 -3.52
C PHE A 133 -10.88 0.21 -3.70
N CYS A 134 -10.57 -0.70 -2.78
CA CYS A 134 -11.01 -2.09 -2.84
C CYS A 134 -12.53 -2.26 -2.67
N LEU A 135 -13.18 -1.43 -1.84
CA LEU A 135 -14.61 -1.56 -1.52
C LEU A 135 -15.51 -0.79 -2.48
N ARG A 136 -15.05 0.35 -2.98
CA ARG A 136 -15.90 1.30 -3.70
C ARG A 136 -15.46 1.49 -5.14
N LEU A 137 -14.18 1.75 -5.41
CA LEU A 137 -13.77 2.10 -6.77
C LEU A 137 -13.61 0.87 -7.65
N PHE A 138 -12.78 -0.09 -7.22
CA PHE A 138 -12.46 -1.25 -8.04
C PHE A 138 -13.67 -2.12 -8.40
N PRO A 139 -14.63 -2.40 -7.48
CA PRO A 139 -15.81 -3.19 -7.83
C PRO A 139 -16.77 -2.50 -8.81
N HIS A 140 -16.70 -1.17 -8.96
CA HIS A 140 -17.60 -0.41 -9.85
C HIS A 140 -16.93 0.00 -11.18
N ASP A 141 -15.67 -0.38 -11.39
CA ASP A 141 -14.93 -0.06 -12.60
C ASP A 141 -15.27 -1.05 -13.73
N GLY A 142 -16.38 -0.76 -14.42
CA GLY A 142 -16.75 -1.39 -15.69
C GLY A 142 -16.88 -2.91 -15.67
N GLU A 143 -16.66 -3.52 -16.83
CA GLU A 143 -16.60 -4.98 -16.98
C GLU A 143 -15.36 -5.54 -16.29
N GLN A 144 -15.56 -6.59 -15.51
CA GLN A 144 -14.53 -7.24 -14.72
C GLN A 144 -14.56 -8.75 -14.95
N PRO A 145 -13.40 -9.44 -14.84
CA PRO A 145 -13.35 -10.88 -14.84
C PRO A 145 -14.25 -11.47 -13.74
N PRO A 146 -14.86 -12.65 -13.98
CA PRO A 146 -15.66 -13.33 -12.96
C PRO A 146 -14.90 -13.46 -11.64
N GLY A 147 -15.53 -13.04 -10.53
CA GLY A 147 -14.95 -13.13 -9.19
C GLY A 147 -14.04 -11.96 -8.77
N ALA A 148 -13.58 -11.10 -9.68
CA ALA A 148 -12.70 -9.98 -9.32
C ALA A 148 -13.37 -9.00 -8.34
N GLY A 149 -14.64 -8.67 -8.55
CA GLY A 149 -15.41 -7.81 -7.63
C GLY A 149 -15.52 -8.38 -6.21
N VAL A 150 -15.61 -9.70 -6.06
CA VAL A 150 -15.60 -10.37 -4.74
C VAL A 150 -14.21 -10.29 -4.13
N ALA A 151 -13.16 -10.58 -4.90
CA ALA A 151 -11.78 -10.48 -4.44
C ALA A 151 -11.45 -9.07 -3.91
N TYR A 152 -11.87 -8.01 -4.62
CA TYR A 152 -11.70 -6.64 -4.16
C TYR A 152 -12.41 -6.39 -2.83
N ARG A 153 -13.66 -6.82 -2.69
CA ARG A 153 -14.42 -6.64 -1.44
C ARG A 153 -13.80 -7.39 -0.26
N VAL A 154 -13.31 -8.62 -0.50
CA VAL A 154 -12.58 -9.39 0.50
C VAL A 154 -11.30 -8.66 0.91
N CYS A 155 -10.50 -8.20 -0.05
CA CYS A 155 -9.27 -7.45 0.24
C CYS A 155 -9.55 -6.19 1.06
N GLY A 156 -10.58 -5.41 0.67
CA GLY A 156 -10.98 -4.21 1.40
C GLY A 156 -11.47 -4.51 2.83
N GLY A 157 -12.25 -5.59 3.00
CA GLY A 157 -12.70 -6.05 4.32
C GLY A 157 -11.54 -6.51 5.20
N VAL A 158 -10.58 -7.23 4.63
CA VAL A 158 -9.35 -7.66 5.32
C VAL A 158 -8.52 -6.45 5.78
N ILE A 159 -8.35 -5.44 4.93
CA ILE A 159 -7.64 -4.21 5.31
C ILE A 159 -8.32 -3.54 6.51
N LEU A 160 -9.64 -3.32 6.45
CA LEU A 160 -10.37 -2.69 7.56
C LEU A 160 -10.30 -3.53 8.85
N ALA A 161 -10.46 -4.85 8.75
CA ALA A 161 -10.34 -5.75 9.89
C ALA A 161 -8.94 -5.66 10.52
N CYS A 162 -7.88 -5.63 9.72
CA CYS A 162 -6.52 -5.46 10.20
C CYS A 162 -6.35 -4.12 10.93
N LEU A 163 -6.85 -3.01 10.39
CA LEU A 163 -6.77 -1.69 11.05
C LEU A 163 -7.49 -1.68 12.42
N VAL A 164 -8.70 -2.25 12.47
CA VAL A 164 -9.47 -2.36 13.72
C VAL A 164 -8.72 -3.23 14.73
N LEU A 165 -8.18 -4.38 14.29
CA LEU A 165 -7.42 -5.26 15.15
C LEU A 165 -6.14 -4.61 15.66
N ILE A 166 -5.40 -3.87 14.82
CA ILE A 166 -4.22 -3.11 15.25
C ILE A 166 -4.57 -2.13 16.37
N ALA A 167 -5.64 -1.35 16.18
CA ALA A 167 -6.10 -0.39 17.17
C ALA A 167 -6.52 -1.09 18.49
N LEU A 168 -7.22 -2.21 18.39
CA LEU A 168 -7.66 -2.99 19.55
C LEU A 168 -6.47 -3.62 20.29
N THR A 169 -5.57 -4.30 19.59
CA THR A 169 -4.42 -4.95 20.20
C THR A 169 -3.46 -3.94 20.83
N SER A 170 -3.30 -2.76 20.21
CA SER A 170 -2.45 -1.69 20.73
C SER A 170 -3.07 -1.04 21.98
N SER A 171 -4.36 -0.67 21.95
CA SER A 171 -5.05 -0.02 23.07
C SER A 171 -5.19 -0.92 24.29
N LEU A 172 -5.49 -2.21 24.08
CA LEU A 172 -5.64 -3.20 25.14
C LEU A 172 -4.32 -3.92 25.49
N ARG A 173 -3.21 -3.59 24.80
CA ARG A 173 -1.90 -4.25 24.95
C ARG A 173 -1.99 -5.78 24.87
N LEU A 174 -2.75 -6.28 23.91
CA LEU A 174 -2.93 -7.71 23.69
C LEU A 174 -1.71 -8.29 22.98
N VAL A 175 -1.17 -9.38 23.53
CA VAL A 175 -0.08 -10.19 22.95
C VAL A 175 1.09 -9.37 22.37
N PRO A 176 1.65 -8.38 23.10
CA PRO A 176 2.66 -7.46 22.58
C PRO A 176 3.92 -8.19 22.07
N ASP A 177 4.27 -9.31 22.69
CA ASP A 177 5.42 -10.14 22.34
C ASP A 177 5.28 -10.86 20.99
N LEU A 178 4.06 -10.93 20.43
CA LEU A 178 3.81 -11.50 19.10
C LEU A 178 3.89 -10.47 17.98
N HIS A 179 4.16 -9.19 18.29
CA HIS A 179 4.19 -8.09 17.33
C HIS A 179 2.93 -8.04 16.43
N PRO A 180 1.72 -7.94 17.01
CA PRO A 180 0.46 -8.01 16.25
C PRO A 180 0.39 -6.97 15.12
N ALA A 181 0.93 -5.77 15.34
CA ALA A 181 0.97 -4.73 14.32
C ALA A 181 1.78 -5.16 13.08
N LEU A 182 2.95 -5.77 13.26
CA LEU A 182 3.77 -6.28 12.14
C LEU A 182 2.96 -7.21 11.23
N TRP A 183 2.28 -8.20 11.79
CA TRP A 183 1.56 -9.20 11.02
C TRP A 183 0.29 -8.64 10.39
N LEU A 184 -0.48 -7.84 11.14
CA LEU A 184 -1.71 -7.25 10.64
C LEU A 184 -1.44 -6.20 9.55
N GLU A 185 -0.39 -5.39 9.69
CA GLU A 185 0.06 -4.49 8.63
C GLU A 185 0.50 -5.27 7.39
N SER A 186 1.28 -6.35 7.56
CA SER A 186 1.71 -7.22 6.46
C SER A 186 0.52 -7.80 5.69
N VAL A 187 -0.48 -8.33 6.40
CA VAL A 187 -1.70 -8.88 5.79
C VAL A 187 -2.50 -7.79 5.07
N ALA A 188 -2.64 -6.59 5.65
CA ALA A 188 -3.31 -5.47 4.99
C ALA A 188 -2.60 -5.05 3.70
N VAL A 189 -1.27 -4.95 3.74
CA VAL A 189 -0.45 -4.62 2.56
C VAL A 189 -0.53 -5.73 1.50
N TRP A 190 -0.55 -7.02 1.89
CA TRP A 190 -0.73 -8.12 0.95
C TRP A 190 -2.11 -8.12 0.30
N ALA A 191 -3.17 -7.91 1.07
CA ALA A 191 -4.53 -7.79 0.54
C ALA A 191 -4.61 -6.65 -0.51
N PHE A 192 -4.00 -5.51 -0.20
CA PHE A 192 -3.84 -4.41 -1.16
C PHE A 192 -3.05 -4.82 -2.41
N GLY A 193 -1.91 -5.49 -2.23
CA GLY A 193 -1.05 -5.93 -3.33
C GLY A 193 -1.78 -6.87 -4.31
N VAL A 194 -2.55 -7.83 -3.77
CA VAL A 194 -3.41 -8.73 -4.57
C VAL A 194 -4.46 -7.94 -5.35
N ALA A 195 -5.18 -7.01 -4.69
CA ALA A 195 -6.20 -6.20 -5.34
C ALA A 195 -5.62 -5.37 -6.51
N TRP A 196 -4.44 -4.77 -6.34
CA TRP A 196 -3.78 -3.99 -7.40
C TRP A 196 -3.24 -4.84 -8.55
N LEU A 197 -2.75 -6.06 -8.28
CA LEU A 197 -2.35 -6.97 -9.34
C LEU A 197 -3.53 -7.42 -10.20
N LEU A 198 -4.67 -7.75 -9.58
CA LEU A 198 -5.91 -8.08 -10.29
C LEU A 198 -6.37 -6.90 -11.14
N LYS A 199 -6.32 -5.68 -10.58
CA LYS A 199 -6.64 -4.44 -11.29
C LYS A 199 -5.71 -4.17 -12.47
N GLY A 200 -4.45 -4.58 -12.36
CA GLY A 200 -3.43 -4.50 -13.40
C GLY A 200 -3.64 -5.47 -14.57
N GLN A 201 -4.69 -6.29 -14.56
CA GLN A 201 -5.04 -7.20 -15.65
C GLN A 201 -6.30 -6.78 -16.43
N THR A 202 -7.09 -5.83 -15.90
CA THR A 202 -8.38 -5.44 -16.48
C THR A 202 -8.28 -4.15 -17.29
N LEU A 203 -8.59 -4.23 -18.58
CA LEU A 203 -8.94 -3.09 -19.43
C LEU A 203 -10.21 -3.38 -20.19
N THR A 204 -11.28 -2.75 -19.75
CA THR A 204 -12.40 -2.46 -20.63
C THR A 204 -12.80 -1.05 -20.25
N PRO A 205 -12.29 -0.02 -20.97
CA PRO A 205 -12.85 1.31 -20.83
C PRO A 205 -14.36 1.19 -21.03
N LYS A 206 -15.17 1.75 -20.14
CA LYS A 206 -16.56 2.02 -20.51
C LYS A 206 -16.46 2.88 -21.77
N SER A 207 -17.04 2.42 -22.87
CA SER A 207 -17.29 3.28 -24.01
C SER A 207 -18.08 4.46 -23.48
N VAL A 208 -17.46 5.63 -23.42
CA VAL A 208 -18.17 6.87 -23.13
C VAL A 208 -19.17 7.04 -24.27
N PRO A 209 -20.48 7.16 -23.98
CA PRO A 209 -21.47 7.44 -25.01
C PRO A 209 -21.23 8.79 -25.69
#